data_AF-A0A969IKZ3-F1
#
_entry.id   AF-A0A969IKZ3-F1
#
_cell.length_a   1.000
_cell.length_b   1.000
_cell.length_c   1.000
_cell.angle_alpha   90.00
_cell.angle_beta   90.00
_cell.angle_gamma   90.00
#
_symmetry.space_group_name_H-M   'P 1'
#
loop_
_entity.id
_entity.type
_entity.pdbx_description
1 polymer ?
#
loop_
_entity_poly.entity_id
_entity_poly.type
_entity_poly.pdbx_seq_one_letter_code
_entity_poly.pdbx_strand_id
1 'polypeptide(L)'
;MQDAMVNYCRIAYSRQMLTNKACERNGNSVVLGNAPCEVFKCKPGGHNDYVFIYTSRATNAHWERLCEVIGREDMKSDPRFKTPPMRGNHAAEINVEIEKWTKNYTKVEAMLLLGGKGVP
;
A
#
# COMPACT_ATOMS: atom_id res chain seq x y z
N MET A 1 -4.33 19.22 25.51
CA MET A 1 -3.72 17.96 25.01
C MET A 1 -4.74 17.07 24.29
N GLN A 2 -5.98 16.95 24.76
CA GLN A 2 -6.99 16.06 24.17
C GLN A 2 -7.31 16.37 22.69
N ASP A 3 -7.57 17.64 22.34
CA ASP A 3 -7.92 18.02 20.96
C ASP A 3 -6.82 17.65 19.95
N ALA A 4 -5.55 17.81 20.35
CA ALA A 4 -4.41 17.40 19.54
C ALA A 4 -4.40 15.88 19.32
N MET A 5 -4.68 15.09 20.35
CA MET A 5 -4.75 13.63 20.23
C MET A 5 -5.90 13.18 19.35
N VAL A 6 -7.07 13.83 19.46
CA VAL A 6 -8.22 13.55 18.59
C VAL A 6 -7.86 13.81 17.13
N ASN A 7 -7.15 14.91 16.84
CA ASN A 7 -6.70 15.22 15.49
C ASN A 7 -5.71 14.17 14.94
N TYR A 8 -4.74 13.70 15.73
CA TYR A 8 -3.82 12.65 15.30
C TYR A 8 -4.51 11.30 15.07
N CYS A 9 -5.60 11.03 15.79
CA CYS A 9 -6.39 9.81 15.63
C CYS A 9 -7.51 9.90 14.58
N ARG A 10 -7.57 10.97 13.76
CA ARG A 10 -8.67 11.22 12.81
C ARG A 10 -8.99 10.03 11.89
N ILE A 11 -7.98 9.30 11.43
CA ILE A 11 -8.17 8.14 10.55
C ILE A 11 -8.80 6.96 11.30
N ALA A 12 -8.41 6.74 12.56
CA ALA A 12 -9.01 5.71 13.41
C ALA A 12 -10.47 6.05 13.74
N TYR A 13 -10.75 7.31 14.08
CA TYR A 13 -12.13 7.78 14.30
C TYR A 13 -12.96 7.70 13.02
N SER A 14 -12.38 8.01 11.85
CA SER A 14 -13.07 7.85 10.56
C SER A 14 -13.49 6.40 10.33
N ARG A 15 -12.62 5.42 10.64
CA ARG A 15 -13.01 4.00 10.57
C ARG A 15 -14.12 3.67 11.54
N GLN A 16 -14.03 4.13 12.79
CA GLN A 16 -15.08 3.88 13.79
C GLN A 16 -16.42 4.46 13.37
N MET A 17 -16.45 5.65 12.77
CA MET A 17 -17.68 6.25 12.23
C MET A 17 -18.28 5.42 11.09
N LEU A 18 -17.44 4.80 10.24
CA LEU A 18 -17.90 3.95 9.14
C LEU A 18 -18.39 2.57 9.59
N THR A 19 -17.81 2.01 10.65
CA THR A 19 -18.07 0.61 11.06
C THR A 19 -18.88 0.48 12.34
N ASN A 20 -19.08 1.58 13.07
CA ASN A 20 -19.62 1.64 14.43
C ASN A 20 -18.87 0.73 15.42
N LYS A 21 -17.57 0.47 15.17
CA LYS A 21 -16.70 -0.36 16.01
C LYS A 21 -15.37 0.35 16.25
N ALA A 22 -14.75 0.11 17.40
CA ALA A 22 -13.42 0.63 17.68
C ALA A 22 -12.42 0.23 16.58
N CYS A 23 -11.56 1.15 16.17
CA CYS A 23 -10.55 0.88 15.15
C CYS A 23 -9.50 -0.09 15.70
N GLU A 24 -9.29 -1.19 14.99
CA GLU A 24 -8.28 -2.19 15.34
C GLU A 24 -6.87 -1.75 14.92
N ARG A 25 -5.87 -2.40 15.52
CA ARG A 25 -4.47 -2.28 15.07
C ARG A 25 -4.31 -2.93 13.70
N ASN A 26 -3.61 -2.26 12.79
CA ASN A 26 -3.50 -2.71 11.40
C ASN A 26 -2.08 -2.64 10.82
N GLY A 27 -1.06 -2.67 11.67
CA GLY A 27 0.35 -2.57 11.23
C GLY A 27 0.62 -1.32 10.41
N ASN A 28 1.38 -1.44 9.32
CA ASN A 28 1.64 -0.32 8.40
C ASN A 28 0.54 -0.17 7.34
N SER A 29 -0.44 -1.07 7.32
CA SER A 29 -1.57 -1.04 6.40
C SER A 29 -2.59 0.02 6.80
N VAL A 30 -3.25 0.60 5.81
CA VAL A 30 -4.26 1.62 6.11
C VAL A 30 -5.61 1.01 6.48
N VAL A 31 -6.17 1.50 7.58
CA VAL A 31 -7.43 1.02 8.16
C VAL A 31 -8.68 1.36 7.32
N LEU A 32 -8.53 2.10 6.22
CA LEU A 32 -9.64 2.54 5.37
C LEU A 32 -9.70 1.79 4.01
N GLY A 33 -9.13 0.58 3.93
CA GLY A 33 -9.36 -0.35 2.82
C GLY A 33 -8.76 0.10 1.48
N ASN A 34 -7.42 0.22 1.43
CA ASN A 34 -6.69 0.52 0.19
C ASN A 34 -5.46 -0.38 0.08
N ALA A 35 -5.18 -0.85 -1.14
CA ALA A 35 -3.97 -1.60 -1.42
C ALA A 35 -3.35 -1.22 -2.78
N PRO A 36 -2.01 -1.27 -2.88
CA PRO A 36 -1.07 -1.46 -1.77
C PRO A 36 -0.92 -0.21 -0.89
N CYS A 37 -0.60 -0.46 0.37
CA CYS A 37 -0.24 0.51 1.39
C CYS A 37 0.49 -0.26 2.50
N GLU A 38 1.75 -0.62 2.31
CA GLU A 38 2.48 -1.47 3.27
C GLU A 38 4.00 -1.28 3.11
N VAL A 39 4.79 -1.81 4.05
CA VAL A 39 6.26 -1.89 3.91
C VAL A 39 6.67 -3.28 3.39
N PHE A 40 7.57 -3.30 2.42
CA PHE A 40 8.00 -4.51 1.72
C PHE A 40 9.50 -4.72 1.90
N LYS A 41 9.90 -5.97 2.15
CA LYS A 41 11.31 -6.34 2.28
C LYS A 41 12.04 -6.23 0.94
N CYS A 42 13.26 -5.72 1.00
CA CYS A 42 14.18 -5.59 -0.12
C CYS A 42 15.44 -6.42 0.14
N LYS A 43 16.26 -6.66 -0.89
CA LYS A 43 17.62 -7.18 -0.75
C LYS A 43 18.49 -6.15 0.02
N PRO A 44 19.46 -6.56 0.86
CA PRO A 44 19.79 -7.92 1.27
C PRO A 44 18.90 -8.52 2.38
N GLY A 45 17.90 -7.80 2.88
CA GLY A 45 16.93 -8.31 3.85
C GLY A 45 17.30 -8.08 5.32
N GLY A 46 18.20 -7.15 5.59
CA GLY A 46 18.56 -6.71 6.93
C GLY A 46 17.47 -5.85 7.59
N HIS A 47 17.74 -5.42 8.83
CA HIS A 47 16.76 -4.70 9.66
C HIS A 47 16.25 -3.38 9.07
N ASN A 48 16.98 -2.79 8.11
CA ASN A 48 16.65 -1.52 7.48
C ASN A 48 16.43 -1.66 5.96
N ASP A 49 16.22 -2.88 5.44
CA ASP A 49 16.05 -3.13 4.00
C ASP A 49 14.57 -3.28 3.64
N TYR A 50 13.86 -2.15 3.71
CA TYR A 50 12.44 -2.05 3.38
C TYR A 50 12.17 -0.84 2.51
N VAL A 51 11.10 -0.93 1.71
CA VAL A 51 10.49 0.18 1.00
C VAL A 51 9.00 0.25 1.35
N PHE A 52 8.50 1.46 1.61
CA PHE A 52 7.06 1.69 1.75
C PHE A 52 6.47 1.98 0.37
N ILE A 53 5.36 1.33 0.02
CA ILE A 53 4.69 1.55 -1.28
C ILE A 53 3.22 1.86 -1.02
N TYR A 54 2.75 2.96 -1.62
CA TYR A 54 1.37 3.41 -1.48
C TYR A 54 0.78 3.85 -2.82
N THR A 55 -0.38 3.29 -3.17
CA THR A 55 -1.17 3.78 -4.31
C THR A 55 -2.32 4.66 -3.84
N SER A 56 -2.56 5.77 -4.56
CA SER A 56 -3.62 6.72 -4.21
C SER A 56 -5.00 6.08 -4.29
N ARG A 57 -5.90 6.50 -3.40
CA ARG A 57 -7.33 6.16 -3.49
C ARG A 57 -8.11 7.07 -4.45
N ALA A 58 -7.55 8.22 -4.78
CA ALA A 58 -8.23 9.23 -5.59
C ALA A 58 -8.26 8.84 -7.08
N THR A 59 -7.22 8.15 -7.56
CA THR A 59 -7.10 7.74 -8.96
C THR A 59 -6.40 6.39 -9.06
N ASN A 60 -6.64 5.66 -10.16
CA ASN A 60 -5.95 4.38 -10.44
C ASN A 60 -4.55 4.57 -11.06
N ALA A 61 -4.12 5.79 -11.35
CA ALA A 61 -2.86 6.04 -12.05
C ALA A 61 -1.64 5.45 -11.33
N HIS A 62 -1.55 5.55 -10.00
CA HIS A 62 -0.44 4.95 -9.25
C HIS A 62 -0.47 3.42 -9.29
N TRP A 63 -1.68 2.84 -9.25
CA TRP A 63 -1.87 1.39 -9.35
C TRP A 63 -1.41 0.86 -10.71
N GLU A 64 -1.87 1.49 -11.79
CA GLU A 64 -1.51 1.08 -13.15
C GLU A 64 0.00 1.16 -13.39
N ARG A 65 0.64 2.25 -12.96
CA ARG A 65 2.10 2.41 -13.07
C ARG A 65 2.86 1.41 -12.20
N LEU A 66 2.36 1.09 -11.00
CA LEU A 66 2.95 0.06 -10.17
C LEU A 66 2.91 -1.31 -10.87
N CYS A 67 1.76 -1.68 -11.45
CA CYS A 67 1.62 -2.93 -12.20
C CYS A 67 2.62 -3.03 -13.36
N GLU A 68 2.93 -1.92 -14.03
CA GLU A 68 3.98 -1.87 -15.07
C GLU A 68 5.37 -2.11 -14.48
N VAL A 69 5.71 -1.40 -13.39
CA VAL A 69 7.03 -1.51 -12.75
C VAL A 69 7.31 -2.94 -12.27
N ILE A 70 6.29 -3.60 -11.71
CA ILE A 70 6.45 -4.96 -11.17
C ILE A 70 6.25 -6.06 -12.22
N GLY A 71 5.97 -5.71 -13.48
CA GLY A 71 5.77 -6.66 -14.57
C GLY A 71 4.48 -7.50 -14.44
N ARG A 72 3.44 -6.94 -13.82
CA ARG A 72 2.13 -7.57 -13.59
C ARG A 72 1.00 -6.76 -14.19
N GLU A 73 1.10 -6.43 -15.47
CA GLU A 73 0.03 -5.67 -16.15
C GLU A 73 -1.31 -6.42 -16.21
N ASP A 74 -1.29 -7.75 -16.09
CA ASP A 74 -2.49 -8.58 -15.97
C ASP A 74 -3.37 -8.12 -14.80
N MET A 75 -2.76 -7.70 -13.69
CA MET A 75 -3.46 -7.19 -12.49
C MET A 75 -4.21 -5.87 -12.75
N LYS A 76 -3.86 -5.10 -13.79
CA LYS A 76 -4.62 -3.89 -14.16
C LYS A 76 -6.03 -4.22 -14.60
N SER A 77 -6.17 -5.33 -15.32
CA SER A 77 -7.42 -5.77 -15.94
C SER A 77 -8.25 -6.71 -15.07
N ASP A 78 -7.66 -7.25 -14.00
CA ASP A 78 -8.35 -8.15 -13.08
C ASP A 78 -9.54 -7.44 -12.40
N PRO A 79 -10.77 -7.95 -12.55
CA PRO A 79 -11.95 -7.38 -11.91
C PRO A 79 -11.78 -7.21 -10.39
N ARG A 80 -11.03 -8.10 -9.74
CA ARG A 80 -10.77 -8.09 -8.29
C ARG A 80 -9.94 -6.88 -7.84
N PHE A 81 -9.17 -6.26 -8.74
CA PHE A 81 -8.27 -5.15 -8.42
C PHE A 81 -8.67 -3.80 -9.02
N LYS A 82 -9.87 -3.74 -9.63
CA LYS A 82 -10.35 -2.59 -10.39
C LYS A 82 -10.42 -1.28 -9.58
N THR A 83 -10.78 -1.36 -8.30
CA THR A 83 -10.97 -0.18 -7.44
C THR A 83 -10.16 -0.28 -6.15
N PRO A 84 -9.80 0.85 -5.51
CA PRO A 84 -9.06 0.82 -4.25
C PRO A 84 -9.69 -0.05 -3.15
N PRO A 85 -11.02 -0.02 -2.90
CA PRO A 85 -11.65 -0.92 -1.94
C PRO A 85 -11.55 -2.39 -2.31
N MET A 86 -11.73 -2.72 -3.60
CA MET A 86 -11.60 -4.10 -4.08
C MET A 86 -10.17 -4.62 -3.94
N ARG A 87 -9.17 -3.77 -4.21
CA ARG A 87 -7.76 -4.07 -3.90
C ARG A 87 -7.53 -4.27 -2.41
N GLY A 88 -8.13 -3.42 -1.56
CA GLY A 88 -8.09 -3.57 -0.11
C GLY A 88 -8.58 -4.95 0.36
N ASN A 89 -9.66 -5.47 -0.23
CA ASN A 89 -10.19 -6.81 0.08
C ASN A 89 -9.25 -7.95 -0.35
N HIS A 90 -8.33 -7.69 -1.28
CA HIS A 90 -7.35 -8.65 -1.80
C HIS A 90 -5.91 -8.21 -1.50
N ALA A 91 -5.69 -7.39 -0.46
CA ALA A 91 -4.40 -6.80 -0.17
C ALA A 91 -3.30 -7.84 0.04
N ALA A 92 -3.63 -8.98 0.67
CA ALA A 92 -2.67 -10.06 0.88
C ALA A 92 -2.11 -10.64 -0.44
N GLU A 93 -2.97 -10.85 -1.45
CA GLU A 93 -2.56 -11.34 -2.76
C GLU A 93 -1.67 -10.31 -3.48
N ILE A 94 -2.09 -9.04 -3.47
CA ILE A 94 -1.31 -7.94 -4.06
C ILE A 94 0.06 -7.81 -3.40
N ASN A 95 0.10 -7.89 -2.07
CA ASN A 95 1.33 -7.73 -1.30
C ASN A 95 2.35 -8.84 -1.62
N VAL A 96 1.90 -10.07 -1.86
CA VAL A 96 2.77 -11.19 -2.26
C VAL A 96 3.47 -10.87 -3.58
N GLU A 97 2.75 -10.32 -4.56
CA GLU A 97 3.32 -10.00 -5.88
C GLU A 97 4.31 -8.84 -5.82
N ILE A 98 4.00 -7.81 -5.02
CA ILE A 98 4.91 -6.70 -4.78
C ILE A 98 6.17 -7.20 -4.07
N GLU A 99 6.04 -8.04 -3.05
CA GLU A 99 7.18 -8.54 -2.29
C GLU A 99 8.11 -9.46 -3.13
N LYS A 100 7.54 -10.23 -4.07
CA LYS A 100 8.34 -10.98 -5.06
C LYS A 100 9.22 -10.05 -5.89
N TRP A 101 8.72 -8.88 -6.25
CA TRP A 101 9.48 -7.89 -7.00
C TRP A 101 10.52 -7.19 -6.12
N THR A 102 10.12 -6.65 -4.96
CA THR A 102 11.01 -5.84 -4.10
C THR A 102 12.22 -6.63 -3.58
N LYS A 103 12.08 -7.94 -3.36
CA LYS A 103 13.18 -8.81 -2.93
C LYS A 103 14.35 -8.90 -3.90
N ASN A 104 14.17 -8.53 -5.17
CA ASN A 104 15.24 -8.55 -6.17
C ASN A 104 16.12 -7.30 -6.15
N TYR A 105 15.68 -6.24 -5.46
CA TYR A 105 16.31 -4.92 -5.47
C TYR A 105 16.71 -4.49 -4.07
N THR A 106 17.73 -3.65 -3.96
CA THR A 106 17.96 -2.86 -2.74
C THR A 106 16.85 -1.82 -2.56
N LYS A 107 16.65 -1.35 -1.33
CA LYS A 107 15.64 -0.31 -1.07
C LYS A 107 15.83 0.96 -1.90
N VAL A 108 17.08 1.33 -2.20
CA VAL A 108 17.41 2.52 -3.01
C VAL A 108 17.07 2.27 -4.47
N GLU A 109 17.43 1.12 -5.02
CA GLU A 109 17.07 0.75 -6.40
C GLU A 109 15.55 0.66 -6.59
N ALA A 110 14.86 -0.01 -5.66
CA ALA A 110 13.40 -0.12 -5.68
C ALA A 110 12.74 1.28 -5.66
N MET A 111 13.18 2.15 -4.75
CA MET A 111 12.69 3.52 -4.65
C MET A 111 12.94 4.32 -5.95
N LEU A 112 14.11 4.20 -6.57
CA LEU A 112 14.42 4.89 -7.82
C LEU A 112 13.59 4.39 -9.00
N LEU A 113 13.38 3.07 -9.12
CA LEU A 113 12.56 2.47 -10.17
C LEU A 113 11.08 2.86 -10.04
N LEU A 114 10.53 2.81 -8.82
CA LEU A 114 9.15 3.19 -8.52
C LEU A 114 8.94 4.70 -8.69
N GLY A 115 9.79 5.51 -8.05
CA GLY A 115 9.74 6.96 -8.11
C GLY A 115 9.95 7.49 -9.53
N GLY A 116 10.81 6.85 -10.33
CA GLY A 116 11.02 7.18 -11.74
C GLY A 116 9.78 6.99 -12.62
N LYS A 117 8.82 6.17 -12.18
CA LYS A 117 7.49 6.03 -12.80
C LYS A 117 6.40 6.81 -12.08
N GLY A 118 6.73 7.60 -11.06
CA GLY A 118 5.75 8.35 -10.27
C GLY A 118 4.83 7.44 -9.44
N VAL A 119 5.35 6.31 -8.97
CA VAL A 119 4.74 5.51 -7.90
C VAL A 119 5.33 6.00 -6.58
N PRO A 120 4.52 6.54 -5.64
CA PRO A 120 4.98 7.02 -4.35
C PRO A 120 5.51 5.95 -3.41
#